data_AF-A0A0Q8K1M6-F1
#
_entry.id   AF-A0A0Q8K1M6-F1
#
_cell.length_a   1.000
_cell.length_b   1.000
_cell.length_c   1.000
_cell.angle_alpha   90.00
_cell.angle_beta   90.00
_cell.angle_gamma   90.00
#
_symmetry.space_group_name_H-M   'P 1'
#
loop_
_entity.id
_entity.type
_entity.pdbx_description
1 polymer ?
#
loop_
_entity_poly.entity_id
_entity_poly.type
_entity_poly.pdbx_seq_one_letter_code
_entity_poly.pdbx_strand_id
1 'polypeptide(L)' 'MRSSIRAKADRRFARLRADPFHPSLHFKQVGRYWSARVDDSYRAVAIRDNDDVIWFWIGSHAGYDHLLK' A
#
# COMPACT_ATOMS: atom_id res chain seq x y z
N MET A 1 -1.51 2.53 23.32
CA MET A 1 -2.72 2.36 22.47
C MET A 1 -2.28 1.97 21.07
N ARG A 2 -2.83 0.89 20.48
CA ARG A 2 -2.55 0.53 19.08
C ARG A 2 -3.25 1.55 18.17
N SER A 3 -2.55 2.17 17.23
CA SER A 3 -3.17 3.05 16.24
C SER A 3 -4.15 2.25 15.37
N SER A 4 -5.28 2.86 15.01
CA SER A 4 -6.23 2.27 14.06
C SER A 4 -5.56 2.01 12.70
N ILE A 5 -6.12 1.09 11.91
CA ILE A 5 -5.56 0.78 10.58
C ILE A 5 -5.54 2.01 9.67
N ARG A 6 -6.54 2.89 9.78
CA ARG A 6 -6.61 4.16 9.05
C ARG A 6 -5.41 5.05 9.40
N ALA A 7 -5.14 5.28 10.68
CA ALA A 7 -4.00 6.10 11.12
C ALA A 7 -2.65 5.51 10.69
N LYS A 8 -2.52 4.17 10.67
CA LYS A 8 -1.32 3.51 10.12
C LYS A 8 -1.18 3.75 8.62
N ALA A 9 -2.28 3.64 7.86
CA ALA A 9 -2.30 3.88 6.43
C ALA A 9 -1.92 5.33 6.11
N ASP A 10 -2.49 6.30 6.81
CA ASP A 10 -2.19 7.73 6.61
C ASP A 10 -0.70 8.03 6.83
N ARG A 11 -0.11 7.48 7.90
CA ARG A 11 1.32 7.64 8.19
C ARG A 11 2.20 7.00 7.12
N ARG A 12 1.79 5.83 6.59
CA ARG A 12 2.54 5.13 5.55
C ARG A 12 2.44 5.86 4.21
N PHE A 13 1.27 6.43 3.90
CA PHE A 13 1.08 7.27 2.73
C PHE A 13 1.91 8.56 2.81
N ALA A 14 1.96 9.22 3.98
CA ALA A 14 2.84 10.37 4.19
C ALA A 14 4.32 10.02 3.97
N ARG A 15 4.78 8.86 4.46
CA ARG A 15 6.14 8.37 4.20
C ARG A 15 6.36 8.05 2.73
N LEU A 16 5.41 7.39 2.07
CA LEU A 16 5.49 7.08 0.64
C LEU A 16 5.67 8.35 -0.20
N ARG A 17 4.93 9.42 0.10
CA ARG A 17 5.08 10.71 -0.59
C ARG A 17 6.45 11.36 -0.39
N ALA A 18 7.04 11.17 0.79
CA ALA A 18 8.33 11.78 1.12
C ALA A 18 9.51 10.95 0.60
N ASP A 19 9.42 9.62 0.67
CA ASP A 19 10.42 8.66 0.24
C ASP A 19 9.74 7.36 -0.21
N PRO A 20 9.42 7.25 -1.51
CA PRO A 20 8.82 6.04 -2.07
C PRO A 20 9.71 4.80 -1.94
N PHE A 21 11.03 4.98 -1.82
CA PHE A 21 12.01 3.90 -1.79
C PHE A 21 12.31 3.42 -0.37
N HIS A 22 11.68 4.01 0.65
CA HIS A 22 11.89 3.62 2.03
C HIS A 22 11.59 2.11 2.21
N PRO A 23 12.55 1.27 2.64
CA PRO A 23 12.42 -0.20 2.64
C PRO A 23 11.17 -0.72 3.37
N SER A 24 10.80 -0.10 4.51
CA SER A 24 9.61 -0.46 5.27
C SER A 24 8.28 -0.39 4.51
N LEU A 25 8.20 0.37 3.42
CA LEU A 25 7.00 0.47 2.60
C LEU A 25 6.83 -0.74 1.69
N HIS A 26 7.91 -1.45 1.35
CA HIS A 26 7.89 -2.51 0.33
C HIS A 26 7.11 -2.10 -0.91
N PHE A 27 7.25 -0.83 -1.32
CA PHE A 27 6.52 -0.26 -2.44
C PHE A 27 7.06 -0.85 -3.74
N LYS A 28 6.21 -1.58 -4.45
CA LYS A 28 6.61 -2.29 -5.68
C LYS A 28 5.44 -2.55 -6.60
N GLN A 29 5.75 -2.75 -7.88
CA GLN A 29 4.81 -3.29 -8.86
C GLN A 29 4.64 -4.80 -8.66
N VAL A 30 3.39 -5.25 -8.76
CA VAL A 30 2.99 -6.67 -8.73
C VAL A 30 1.94 -6.89 -9.81
N GLY A 31 2.34 -7.51 -10.91
CA GLY A 31 1.52 -7.61 -12.12
C GLY A 31 1.18 -6.21 -12.68
N ARG A 32 -0.12 -5.95 -12.89
CA ARG A 32 -0.62 -4.63 -13.32
C ARG A 32 -0.83 -3.62 -12.20
N TYR A 33 -0.65 -4.03 -10.95
CA TYR A 33 -0.91 -3.19 -9.78
C TYR A 33 0.38 -2.74 -9.09
N TRP A 34 0.24 -1.74 -8.23
CA TRP A 34 1.25 -1.30 -7.28
C TRP A 34 0.79 -1.64 -5.87
N SER A 35 1.70 -2.06 -5.01
CA SER A 35 1.42 -2.47 -3.64
C SER A 35 2.33 -1.75 -2.66
N ALA A 36 1.78 -1.30 -1.54
CA ALA A 36 2.53 -0.75 -0.40
C ALA A 36 2.10 -1.39 0.92
N ARG A 37 3.07 -1.59 1.82
CA ARG A 37 2.87 -2.14 3.17
C ARG A 37 2.35 -1.07 4.12
N VAL A 38 1.19 -1.34 4.71
CA VAL A 38 0.61 -0.52 5.79
C VAL A 38 1.19 -0.99 7.13
N ASP A 39 1.05 -2.28 7.40
CA ASP A 39 1.73 -3.02 8.46
C ASP A 39 1.94 -4.48 8.01
N ASP A 40 2.37 -5.37 8.89
CA ASP A 40 2.69 -6.75 8.48
C ASP A 40 1.47 -7.47 7.88
N SER A 41 0.27 -7.18 8.40
CA SER A 41 -0.98 -7.85 8.02
C SER A 41 -1.79 -7.13 6.94
N TYR A 42 -1.52 -5.85 6.66
CA TYR A 42 -2.30 -5.04 5.71
C TYR A 42 -1.46 -4.48 4.55
N ARG A 43 -2.08 -4.39 3.38
CA ARG A 43 -1.53 -3.76 2.16
C ARG A 43 -2.51 -2.75 1.60
N ALA A 44 -1.98 -1.73 0.95
CA ALA A 44 -2.72 -0.85 0.06
C ALA A 44 -2.35 -1.19 -1.39
N VAL A 45 -3.30 -1.08 -2.31
CA VAL A 45 -3.13 -1.40 -3.73
C VAL A 45 -3.58 -0.24 -4.59
N ALA A 46 -2.82 0.00 -5.66
CA ALA A 46 -3.03 1.06 -6.61
C ALA A 46 -2.86 0.57 -8.06
N ILE A 47 -3.41 1.34 -8.99
CA ILE A 47 -3.03 1.31 -10.40
C ILE A 47 -2.15 2.52 -10.71
N ARG A 48 -1.35 2.43 -11.76
CA ARG A 48 -0.65 3.57 -12.33
C ARG A 48 -1.43 4.05 -13.56
N ASP A 49 -1.69 5.34 -13.63
CA ASP A 49 -2.28 6.02 -14.78
C ASP A 49 -1.35 7.18 -15.17
N ASN A 50 -0.61 7.03 -16.27
CA ASN A 50 0.49 7.92 -16.64
C ASN A 50 1.50 8.13 -15.49
N ASP A 51 1.58 9.33 -14.95
CA ASP A 51 2.45 9.69 -13.82
C ASP A 51 1.74 9.60 -12.46
N ASP A 52 0.45 9.30 -12.45
CA ASP A 52 -0.37 9.19 -11.25
C ASP A 52 -0.44 7.76 -10.71
N VAL A 53 -0.50 7.66 -9.39
CA VAL A 53 -0.72 6.40 -8.67
C VAL A 53 -2.05 6.51 -7.92
N ILE A 54 -3.05 5.76 -8.39
CA ILE A 54 -4.43 5.83 -7.90
C ILE A 54 -4.68 4.65 -6.96
N TRP A 55 -4.84 4.95 -5.67
CA TRP A 55 -5.14 3.95 -4.62
C TRP A 55 -6.62 3.63 -4.60
N PHE A 56 -6.96 2.35 -4.79
CA PHE A 56 -8.36 1.91 -4.86
C PHE A 56 -8.73 0.85 -3.81
N TRP A 57 -7.74 0.31 -3.09
CA TRP A 57 -7.98 -0.75 -2.13
C TRP A 57 -7.00 -0.74 -0.96
N ILE A 58 -7.49 -1.11 0.23
CA ILE A 58 -6.71 -1.42 1.42
C ILE A 58 -7.34 -2.61 2.14
N GLY A 59 -6.53 -3.59 2.55
CA GLY A 59 -7.04 -4.76 3.22
C GLY A 59 -5.96 -5.73 3.68
N SER A 60 -6.40 -6.89 4.19
CA SER A 60 -5.52 -7.90 4.77
C SER A 60 -4.64 -8.58 3.72
N HIS A 61 -3.57 -9.23 4.16
CA HIS A 61 -2.71 -10.00 3.26
C HIS A 61 -3.48 -11.09 2.49
N ALA A 62 -4.41 -11.78 3.16
CA ALA A 62 -5.28 -12.77 2.50
C ALA A 62 -6.21 -12.14 1.44
N GLY A 63 -6.78 -10.95 1.73
CA GLY A 63 -7.57 -10.22 0.75
C GLY A 63 -6.74 -9.72 -0.43
N TYR A 64 -5.50 -9.33 -0.16
CA TYR A 64 -4.51 -8.94 -1.17
C TYR A 64 -4.18 -10.11 -2.11
N ASP A 65 -3.93 -11.31 -1.57
CA ASP A 65 -3.63 -12.49 -2.39
C ASP A 65 -4.81 -12.88 -3.29
N HIS A 66 -6.05 -12.63 -2.86
CA HIS A 66 -7.23 -12.84 -3.71
C HIS A 66 -7.38 -11.78 -4.81
N LEU A 67 -7.10 -10.51 -4.49
CA LEU A 67 -7.17 -9.39 -5.44
C LEU A 67 -6.13 -9.50 -6.56
N LEU A 68 -5.01 -10.16 -6.30
CA LEU A 68 -3.91 -10.31 -7.24
C LEU A 68 -3.99 -11.55 -8.14
N LYS A 69 -4.97 -12.43 -7.93
CA LYS A 69 -5.28 -13.51 -8.88
C LYS A 69 -6.01 -12.95 -10.10
#